data_AF-A0A0A9DLR6-F1
#
_entry.id   AF-A0A0A9DLR6-F1
#
_cell.length_a   1.000
_cell.length_b   1.000
_cell.length_c   1.000
_cell.angle_alpha   90.00
_cell.angle_beta   90.00
_cell.angle_gamma   90.00
#
_symmetry.space_group_name_H-M   'P 1'
#
loop_
_entity.id
_entity.type
_entity.pdbx_description
1 polymer ?
#
loop_
_entity_poly.entity_id
_entity_poly.type
_entity_poly.pdbx_seq_one_letter_code
_entity_poly.pdbx_strand_id
1 'polypeptide(L)'
;MLEVMIKAGHAIKKGDEMTIDYMNGVNSKFLERYGFSSPTNPWELINFSSPAKIHMDSLLSVFNIAGLHDELYHNSALPSVATNFVDGAVVAAARALPTWSDGDVPAIPSVERKSAQVLQEECRQMLDSFSTTIQQDQQILDSDVHISKTREIAIKYRLHRKLLLQKIIDSLEIYQDRILF
;
A
#
# COMPACT_ATOMS: atom_id res chain seq x y z
N MET A 1 8.11 24.23 -30.24
CA MET A 1 7.38 24.54 -28.99
C MET A 1 6.27 23.51 -28.88
N LEU A 2 6.31 22.67 -27.85
CA LEU A 2 5.30 21.63 -27.62
C LEU A 2 4.27 22.20 -26.64
N GLU A 3 3.02 22.32 -27.10
CA GLU A 3 1.89 22.62 -26.24
C GLU A 3 1.38 21.30 -25.64
N VAL A 4 1.27 21.23 -24.32
CA VAL A 4 0.80 20.05 -23.60
C VAL A 4 -0.49 20.40 -22.88
N MET A 5 -1.57 19.69 -23.18
CA MET A 5 -2.87 19.86 -22.56
C MET A 5 -3.08 18.79 -21.48
N ILE A 6 -3.30 19.22 -20.24
CA ILE A 6 -3.60 18.34 -19.11
C ILE A 6 -5.10 18.40 -18.83
N LYS A 7 -5.75 17.23 -18.80
CA LYS A 7 -7.16 17.10 -18.41
C LYS A 7 -7.25 16.69 -16.95
N ALA A 8 -8.21 17.26 -16.23
CA ALA A 8 -8.43 16.91 -14.83
C ALA A 8 -8.93 15.45 -14.70
N GLY A 9 -8.30 14.68 -13.81
CA GLY A 9 -8.69 13.30 -13.51
C GLY A 9 -9.90 13.18 -12.58
N HIS A 10 -10.25 14.25 -11.86
CA HIS A 10 -11.42 14.34 -11.00
C HIS A 10 -12.01 15.75 -11.00
N ALA A 11 -13.18 15.94 -10.38
CA ALA A 11 -13.75 17.27 -10.20
C ALA A 11 -12.87 18.11 -9.25
N ILE A 12 -12.52 19.34 -9.66
CA ILE A 12 -11.68 20.28 -8.91
C ILE A 12 -12.50 21.55 -8.65
N LYS A 13 -12.57 22.01 -7.40
CA LYS A 13 -13.23 23.25 -7.01
C LYS A 13 -12.22 24.38 -6.84
N LYS A 14 -12.70 25.62 -6.90
CA LYS A 14 -11.86 26.80 -6.64
C LYS A 14 -11.32 26.74 -5.20
N GLY A 15 -10.00 26.75 -5.06
CA GLY A 15 -9.32 26.66 -3.77
C GLY A 15 -8.74 25.27 -3.47
N ASP A 16 -9.11 24.25 -4.26
CA ASP A 16 -8.50 22.93 -4.17
C ASP A 16 -7.09 22.96 -4.77
N GLU A 17 -6.18 22.20 -4.17
CA GLU A 17 -4.86 21.97 -4.73
C GLU A 17 -4.98 21.11 -6.00
N MET A 18 -4.39 21.57 -7.10
CA MET A 18 -4.31 20.80 -8.33
C MET A 18 -3.10 19.87 -8.25
N THR A 19 -3.34 18.57 -8.34
CA THR A 19 -2.30 17.55 -8.34
C THR A 19 -2.20 16.86 -9.70
N ILE A 20 -1.04 16.27 -9.98
CA ILE A 20 -0.79 15.49 -11.18
C ILE A 20 -0.39 14.08 -10.75
N ASP A 21 -0.97 13.07 -11.39
CA ASP A 21 -0.59 11.67 -11.18
C ASP A 21 0.72 11.37 -11.92
N TYR A 22 1.76 11.00 -11.16
CA TYR A 22 3.07 10.60 -11.69
C TYR A 22 3.10 9.12 -12.15
N MET A 23 1.93 8.51 -12.32
CA MET A 23 1.73 7.15 -12.83
C MET A 23 2.34 6.08 -11.89
N ASN A 24 2.89 5.02 -12.46
CA ASN A 24 3.34 3.80 -11.79
C ASN A 24 4.73 3.90 -11.13
N GLY A 25 5.07 5.07 -10.57
CA GLY A 25 6.34 5.28 -9.87
C GLY A 25 6.34 4.70 -8.46
N VAL A 26 7.38 3.94 -8.11
CA VAL A 26 7.66 3.52 -6.72
C VAL A 26 8.35 4.65 -5.93
N ASN A 27 8.22 4.66 -4.61
CA ASN A 27 8.79 5.72 -3.77
C ASN A 27 10.31 5.84 -3.89
N SER A 28 11.04 4.77 -4.19
CA SER A 28 12.50 4.85 -4.43
C SER A 28 12.81 5.75 -5.63
N LYS A 29 12.05 5.64 -6.73
CA LYS A 29 12.18 6.51 -7.90
C LYS A 29 11.78 7.95 -7.59
N PHE A 30 10.70 8.15 -6.82
CA PHE A 30 10.27 9.50 -6.42
C PHE A 30 11.29 10.17 -5.50
N LEU A 31 11.89 9.41 -4.59
CA LEU A 31 12.95 9.89 -3.72
C LEU A 31 14.17 10.33 -4.54
N GLU A 32 14.67 9.46 -5.42
CA GLU A 32 15.88 9.71 -6.22
C GLU A 32 15.72 10.87 -7.21
N ARG A 33 14.55 11.00 -7.85
CA ARG A 33 14.33 11.96 -8.94
C ARG A 33 13.70 13.27 -8.49
N TYR A 34 12.84 13.23 -7.49
CA TYR A 34 11.98 14.35 -7.12
C TYR A 34 12.10 14.74 -5.64
N GLY A 35 12.79 13.93 -4.82
CA GLY A 35 13.01 14.24 -3.41
C GLY A 35 11.76 14.13 -2.55
N PHE A 36 10.83 13.24 -2.89
CA PHE A 36 9.66 12.98 -2.04
C PHE A 36 9.28 11.49 -2.05
N SER A 37 8.39 11.12 -1.13
CA SER A 37 7.72 9.82 -1.13
C SER A 37 6.29 10.01 -0.61
N SER A 38 5.40 9.09 -0.94
CA SER A 38 4.01 9.11 -0.49
C SER A 38 3.69 7.87 0.36
N PRO A 39 3.05 8.04 1.54
CA PRO A 39 2.64 6.91 2.38
C PRO A 39 1.52 6.08 1.76
N THR A 40 0.77 6.66 0.81
CA THR A 40 -0.37 6.03 0.14
C THR A 40 -0.10 5.79 -1.34
N ASN A 41 1.17 5.64 -1.73
CA ASN A 41 1.53 5.34 -3.11
C ASN A 41 0.99 3.95 -3.51
N PRO A 42 0.02 3.85 -4.44
CA PRO A 42 -0.60 2.59 -4.81
C PRO A 42 0.33 1.63 -5.58
N TRP A 43 1.51 2.11 -6.00
CA TRP A 43 2.48 1.37 -6.79
C TRP A 43 3.69 0.90 -6.00
N GLU A 44 3.73 1.15 -4.69
CA GLU A 44 4.84 0.70 -3.84
C GLU A 44 4.92 -0.83 -3.81
N LEU A 45 6.14 -1.37 -3.79
CA LEU A 45 6.40 -2.81 -3.85
C LEU A 45 7.18 -3.28 -2.63
N ILE A 46 6.85 -4.49 -2.18
CA ILE A 46 7.58 -5.24 -1.15
C ILE A 46 8.00 -6.57 -1.73
N ASN A 47 9.25 -6.95 -1.50
CA ASN A 47 9.79 -8.23 -1.94
C ASN A 47 9.67 -9.22 -0.79
N PHE A 48 8.74 -10.17 -0.92
CA PHE A 48 8.63 -11.31 -0.03
C PHE A 48 9.59 -12.41 -0.48
N SER A 49 10.20 -13.08 0.49
CA SER A 49 11.11 -14.22 0.32
C SER A 49 10.42 -15.55 0.60
N SER A 50 9.32 -15.53 1.37
CA SER A 50 8.52 -16.71 1.64
C SER A 50 7.84 -17.25 0.37
N PRO A 51 7.70 -18.58 0.23
CA PRO A 51 6.90 -19.18 -0.84
C PRO A 51 5.39 -19.09 -0.57
N ALA A 52 4.97 -18.53 0.57
CA ALA A 52 3.56 -18.36 0.91
C ALA A 52 2.85 -17.48 -0.12
N LYS A 53 1.66 -17.90 -0.53
CA LYS A 53 0.79 -17.13 -1.43
C LYS A 53 -0.65 -17.20 -0.97
N ILE A 54 -1.40 -16.16 -1.29
CA ILE A 54 -2.85 -16.06 -1.03
C ILE A 54 -3.63 -15.91 -2.32
N HIS A 55 -4.89 -16.32 -2.33
CA HIS A 55 -5.73 -16.23 -3.51
C HIS A 55 -6.09 -14.76 -3.82
N MET A 56 -5.79 -14.30 -5.05
CA MET A 56 -5.97 -12.89 -5.42
C MET A 56 -7.44 -12.46 -5.31
N ASP A 57 -8.36 -13.17 -5.96
CA ASP A 57 -9.76 -12.73 -6.01
C ASP A 57 -10.43 -12.75 -4.63
N SER A 58 -9.99 -13.66 -3.76
CA SER A 58 -10.48 -13.70 -2.37
C SER A 58 -10.04 -12.47 -1.60
N LEU A 59 -8.76 -12.08 -1.75
CA LEU A 59 -8.23 -10.86 -1.14
C LEU A 59 -8.95 -9.61 -1.68
N LEU A 60 -9.08 -9.50 -3.00
CA LEU A 60 -9.70 -8.36 -3.65
C LEU A 60 -11.17 -8.21 -3.24
N SER A 61 -11.91 -9.32 -3.16
CA SER A 61 -13.30 -9.37 -2.69
C SER A 61 -13.47 -8.82 -1.27
N VAL A 62 -12.56 -9.19 -0.35
CA VAL A 62 -12.59 -8.74 1.06
C VAL A 62 -12.47 -7.21 1.20
N PHE A 63 -11.69 -6.59 0.32
CA PHE A 63 -11.46 -5.14 0.30
C PHE A 63 -12.29 -4.40 -0.74
N ASN A 64 -13.18 -5.11 -1.44
CA ASN A 64 -14.02 -4.54 -2.49
C ASN A 64 -13.18 -3.81 -3.57
N ILE A 65 -12.05 -4.43 -3.92
CA ILE A 65 -11.15 -4.00 -4.99
C ILE A 65 -11.47 -4.87 -6.21
N ALA A 66 -11.41 -4.29 -7.41
CA ALA A 66 -11.61 -5.00 -8.65
C ALA A 66 -10.51 -4.61 -9.66
N GLY A 67 -10.31 -5.47 -10.66
CA GLY A 67 -9.38 -5.23 -11.76
C GLY A 67 -8.25 -6.25 -11.82
N LEU A 68 -7.36 -6.07 -12.80
CA LEU A 68 -6.13 -6.83 -12.95
C LEU A 68 -5.03 -6.22 -12.06
N HIS A 69 -3.94 -6.95 -11.87
CA HIS A 69 -2.83 -6.54 -11.01
C HIS A 69 -2.29 -5.13 -11.34
N ASP A 70 -2.27 -4.76 -12.62
CA ASP A 70 -1.85 -3.44 -13.10
C ASP A 70 -2.97 -2.38 -13.03
N GLU A 71 -4.23 -2.79 -12.92
CA GLU A 71 -5.41 -1.92 -13.04
C GLU A 71 -6.38 -2.07 -11.84
N LEU A 72 -5.85 -2.30 -10.64
CA LEU A 72 -6.66 -2.38 -9.43
C LEU A 72 -7.30 -1.04 -9.09
N TYR A 73 -8.61 -1.04 -8.83
CA TYR A 73 -9.38 0.10 -8.35
C TYR A 73 -10.40 -0.31 -7.29
N HIS A 74 -10.74 0.63 -6.38
CA HIS A 74 -11.76 0.40 -5.37
C HIS A 74 -13.16 0.54 -5.96
N ASN A 75 -13.99 -0.51 -5.80
CA ASN A 75 -15.34 -0.54 -6.34
C ASN A 75 -16.35 0.08 -5.36
N SER A 76 -16.47 1.41 -5.38
CA SER A 76 -17.40 2.14 -4.50
C SER A 76 -18.91 1.80 -4.68
N ALA A 77 -19.30 1.02 -5.70
CA ALA A 77 -20.69 0.66 -5.96
C ALA A 77 -21.23 -0.47 -5.08
N LEU A 78 -20.36 -1.25 -4.43
CA LEU A 78 -20.76 -2.33 -3.53
C LEU A 78 -20.77 -1.83 -2.07
N PRO A 79 -21.91 -1.94 -1.34
CA PRO A 79 -21.99 -1.47 0.04
C PRO A 79 -21.40 -2.52 0.97
N SER A 80 -20.16 -2.33 1.42
CA SER A 80 -19.57 -3.13 2.50
C SER A 80 -18.67 -2.29 3.39
N VAL A 81 -18.98 -2.36 4.69
CA VAL A 81 -18.25 -1.97 5.92
C VAL A 81 -17.16 -0.91 5.78
N ALA A 82 -17.46 0.28 6.32
CA ALA A 82 -16.54 1.38 6.65
C ALA A 82 -15.52 1.69 5.53
N THR A 83 -15.96 2.49 4.57
CA THR A 83 -15.22 3.08 3.45
C THR A 83 -13.90 3.79 3.80
N ASN A 84 -13.55 3.92 5.08
CA ASN A 84 -12.40 4.69 5.55
C ASN A 84 -11.09 3.89 5.59
N PHE A 85 -11.12 2.56 5.48
CA PHE A 85 -9.89 1.76 5.51
C PHE A 85 -9.22 1.67 4.13
N VAL A 86 -10.02 1.60 3.06
CA VAL A 86 -9.52 1.40 1.69
C VAL A 86 -8.97 2.71 1.13
N ASP A 87 -7.65 2.79 1.05
CA ASP A 87 -6.89 3.89 0.50
C ASP A 87 -5.89 3.37 -0.56
N GLY A 88 -5.05 4.25 -1.11
CA GLY A 88 -3.99 3.86 -2.02
C GLY A 88 -2.99 2.86 -1.41
N ALA A 89 -2.81 2.86 -0.08
CA ALA A 89 -1.92 1.91 0.59
C ALA A 89 -2.53 0.50 0.65
N VAL A 90 -3.85 0.33 0.75
CA VAL A 90 -4.50 -1.00 0.63
C VAL A 90 -4.34 -1.54 -0.80
N VAL A 91 -4.46 -0.69 -1.81
CA VAL A 91 -4.21 -1.11 -3.21
C VAL A 91 -2.74 -1.50 -3.39
N ALA A 92 -1.80 -0.74 -2.81
CA ALA A 92 -0.38 -1.12 -2.78
C ALA A 92 -0.16 -2.45 -2.07
N ALA A 93 -0.82 -2.67 -0.92
CA ALA A 93 -0.76 -3.92 -0.18
C ALA A 93 -1.23 -5.10 -1.03
N ALA A 94 -2.38 -4.96 -1.70
CA ALA A 94 -2.91 -5.99 -2.59
C ALA A 94 -1.96 -6.30 -3.76
N ARG A 95 -1.28 -5.29 -4.32
CA ARG A 95 -0.25 -5.50 -5.36
C ARG A 95 1.04 -6.11 -4.83
N ALA A 96 1.45 -5.77 -3.61
CA ALA A 96 2.71 -6.23 -3.05
C ALA A 96 2.65 -7.69 -2.57
N LEU A 97 1.45 -8.19 -2.22
CA LEU A 97 1.28 -9.52 -1.66
C LEU A 97 1.50 -10.62 -2.71
N PRO A 98 2.26 -11.68 -2.38
CA PRO A 98 2.40 -12.84 -3.25
C PRO A 98 1.06 -13.53 -3.41
N THR A 99 0.57 -13.57 -4.64
CA THR A 99 -0.75 -14.12 -4.95
C THR A 99 -0.69 -15.20 -6.01
N TRP A 100 -1.77 -15.97 -6.10
CA TRP A 100 -2.04 -16.88 -7.20
C TRP A 100 -3.48 -16.68 -7.67
N SER A 101 -3.69 -16.83 -8.98
CA SER A 101 -5.00 -16.75 -9.63
C SER A 101 -5.18 -17.83 -10.71
N ASP A 102 -4.13 -18.62 -10.99
CA ASP A 102 -4.16 -19.63 -12.05
C ASP A 102 -4.69 -20.97 -11.51
N GLY A 103 -5.80 -21.45 -12.08
CA GLY A 103 -6.18 -22.87 -12.02
C GLY A 103 -7.51 -23.24 -11.38
N ASP A 104 -8.51 -22.34 -11.31
CA ASP A 104 -9.88 -22.61 -10.83
C ASP A 104 -9.98 -23.30 -9.45
N VAL A 105 -8.91 -23.28 -8.65
CA VAL A 105 -8.94 -23.87 -7.31
C VAL A 105 -9.53 -22.82 -6.38
N PRO A 106 -10.67 -23.11 -5.72
CA PRO A 106 -11.21 -22.17 -4.74
C PRO A 106 -10.21 -22.01 -3.59
N ALA A 107 -10.10 -20.79 -3.09
CA ALA A 107 -9.31 -20.47 -1.90
C ALA A 107 -9.76 -21.36 -0.73
N ILE A 108 -8.85 -22.16 -0.18
CA ILE A 108 -9.16 -22.99 1.00
C ILE A 108 -8.90 -22.14 2.25
N PRO A 109 -9.91 -21.78 3.06
CA PRO A 109 -9.74 -20.81 4.14
C PRO A 109 -8.66 -21.19 5.16
N SER A 110 -8.47 -22.48 5.45
CA SER A 110 -7.41 -22.93 6.38
C SER A 110 -6.00 -22.74 5.82
N VAL A 111 -5.79 -22.98 4.53
CA VAL A 111 -4.51 -22.78 3.84
C VAL A 111 -4.22 -21.29 3.72
N GLU A 112 -5.22 -20.51 3.32
CA GLU A 112 -5.13 -19.06 3.18
C GLU A 112 -4.79 -18.37 4.50
N ARG A 113 -5.42 -18.76 5.61
CA ARG A 113 -5.06 -18.23 6.94
C ARG A 113 -3.61 -18.55 7.30
N LYS A 114 -3.17 -19.78 7.05
CA LYS A 114 -1.77 -20.16 7.30
C LYS A 114 -0.80 -19.36 6.44
N SER A 115 -1.09 -19.19 5.15
CA SER A 115 -0.28 -18.36 4.24
C SER A 115 -0.24 -16.90 4.69
N ALA A 116 -1.39 -16.33 5.06
CA ALA A 116 -1.49 -14.96 5.57
C ALA A 116 -0.67 -14.76 6.86
N GLN A 117 -0.69 -15.72 7.79
CA GLN A 117 0.16 -15.68 8.99
C GLN A 117 1.65 -15.67 8.67
N VAL A 118 2.08 -16.47 7.70
CA VAL A 118 3.49 -16.50 7.27
C VAL A 118 3.89 -15.15 6.67
N LEU A 119 3.04 -14.56 5.82
CA LEU A 119 3.30 -13.25 5.22
C LEU A 119 3.27 -12.11 6.26
N GLN A 120 2.39 -12.19 7.26
CA GLN A 120 2.37 -11.24 8.38
C GLN A 120 3.66 -11.31 9.19
N GLU A 121 4.14 -12.51 9.50
CA GLU A 121 5.36 -12.70 10.27
C GLU A 121 6.58 -12.18 9.51
N GLU A 122 6.64 -12.40 8.20
CA GLU A 122 7.68 -11.81 7.36
C GLU A 122 7.62 -10.28 7.36
N CYS A 123 6.44 -9.67 7.31
CA CYS A 123 6.30 -8.21 7.43
C CYS A 123 6.77 -7.69 8.79
N ARG A 124 6.51 -8.43 9.89
CA ARG A 124 7.01 -8.08 11.23
C ARG A 124 8.53 -8.15 11.29
N GLN A 125 9.14 -9.21 10.74
CA GLN A 125 10.60 -9.31 10.64
C GLN A 125 11.20 -8.17 9.83
N MET A 126 10.55 -7.76 8.73
CA MET A 126 10.96 -6.57 7.97
C MET A 126 10.84 -5.29 8.80
N LEU A 127 9.79 -5.12 9.61
CA LEU A 127 9.64 -3.98 10.52
C LEU A 127 10.72 -3.95 11.61
N ASP A 128 11.03 -5.11 12.19
CA ASP A 128 12.05 -5.25 13.24
C ASP A 128 13.48 -5.04 12.70
N SER A 129 13.68 -5.22 11.38
CA SER A 129 14.96 -4.93 10.73
C SER A 129 15.31 -3.44 10.69
N PHE A 130 14.33 -2.54 10.90
CA PHE A 130 14.59 -1.11 10.95
C PHE A 130 15.20 -0.71 12.29
N SER A 131 16.18 0.20 12.25
CA SER A 131 16.82 0.75 13.45
C SER A 131 15.92 1.65 14.30
N THR A 132 14.71 1.96 13.84
CA THR A 132 13.78 2.92 14.47
C THR A 132 12.34 2.47 14.29
N THR A 133 11.48 2.78 15.26
CA THR A 133 10.04 2.48 15.20
C THR A 133 9.26 3.56 14.44
N ILE A 134 8.00 3.29 14.08
CA ILE A 134 7.11 4.27 13.46
C ILE A 134 6.95 5.50 14.36
N GLN A 135 6.74 5.30 15.66
CA GLN A 135 6.54 6.37 16.63
C GLN A 135 7.79 7.25 16.76
N GLN A 136 8.99 6.65 16.75
CA GLN A 136 10.25 7.40 16.82
C GLN A 136 10.43 8.29 15.59
N ASP A 137 10.14 7.78 14.39
CA ASP A 137 10.25 8.58 13.16
C ASP A 137 9.25 9.73 13.14
N GLN A 138 8.03 9.47 13.58
CA GLN A 138 7.00 10.50 13.70
C GLN A 138 7.43 11.58 14.71
N GLN A 139 7.95 11.19 15.88
CA GLN A 139 8.47 12.12 16.87
C GLN A 139 9.63 12.98 16.34
N ILE A 140 10.52 12.41 15.51
CA ILE A 140 11.61 13.18 14.90
C ILE A 140 11.06 14.21 13.91
N LEU A 141 10.03 13.85 13.12
CA LEU A 141 9.41 14.76 12.16
C LEU A 141 8.55 15.84 12.85
N ASP A 142 7.90 15.50 13.96
CA ASP A 142 7.06 16.42 14.73
C ASP A 142 7.88 17.32 15.68
N SER A 143 9.15 17.01 15.91
CA SER A 143 10.01 17.83 16.75
C SER A 143 10.29 19.19 16.10
N ASP A 144 10.24 20.27 16.88
CA ASP A 144 10.58 21.63 16.44
C ASP A 144 12.08 21.83 16.13
N VAL A 145 12.86 20.75 16.12
CA VAL A 145 14.28 20.80 15.78
C VAL A 145 14.40 21.00 14.27
N HIS A 146 15.03 22.10 13.85
CA HIS A 146 15.34 22.31 12.44
C HIS A 146 16.24 21.21 11.89
N ILE A 147 15.63 20.24 11.19
CA ILE A 147 16.31 19.24 10.40
C ILE A 147 16.50 19.74 8.97
N SER A 148 17.57 19.31 8.30
CA SER A 148 17.76 19.62 6.89
C SER A 148 16.67 18.95 6.05
N LYS A 149 16.24 19.60 4.96
CA LYS A 149 15.23 19.05 4.03
C LYS A 149 15.59 17.63 3.57
N THR A 150 16.86 17.39 3.26
CA THR A 150 17.35 16.06 2.85
C THR A 150 17.14 15.02 3.95
N ARG A 151 17.40 15.37 5.20
CA ARG A 151 17.19 14.48 6.34
C ARG A 151 15.70 14.21 6.57
N GLU A 152 14.87 15.24 6.49
CA GLU A 152 13.41 15.13 6.59
C GLU A 152 12.86 14.15 5.54
N ILE A 153 13.26 14.32 4.28
CA ILE A 153 12.84 13.46 3.17
C ILE A 153 13.27 11.99 3.41
N ALA A 154 14.50 11.76 3.85
CA ALA A 154 14.99 10.41 4.15
C ALA A 154 14.22 9.74 5.31
N ILE A 155 13.87 10.51 6.35
CA ILE A 155 13.05 10.02 7.46
C ILE A 155 11.64 9.71 6.99
N LYS A 156 11.01 10.59 6.19
CA LYS A 156 9.70 10.34 5.58
C LYS A 156 9.70 9.07 4.73
N TYR A 157 10.72 8.87 3.89
CA TYR A 157 10.85 7.66 3.08
C TYR A 157 10.90 6.38 3.93
N ARG A 158 11.74 6.38 4.97
CA ARG A 158 11.81 5.26 5.92
C ARG A 158 10.49 5.03 6.64
N LEU A 159 9.84 6.10 7.11
CA LEU A 159 8.55 6.05 7.79
C LEU A 159 7.46 5.48 6.88
N HIS A 160 7.34 5.98 5.65
CA HIS A 160 6.35 5.51 4.68
C HIS A 160 6.51 4.02 4.37
N ARG A 161 7.74 3.52 4.29
CA ARG A 161 8.00 2.09 4.11
C ARG A 161 7.50 1.25 5.30
N LYS A 162 7.67 1.73 6.53
CA LYS A 162 7.12 1.07 7.73
C LYS A 162 5.60 1.14 7.79
N LEU A 163 5.01 2.28 7.40
CA LEU A 163 3.55 2.43 7.33
C LEU A 163 2.92 1.45 6.33
N LEU A 164 3.56 1.23 5.18
CA LEU A 164 3.09 0.24 4.21
C LEU A 164 3.14 -1.18 4.80
N LEU A 165 4.26 -1.56 5.44
CA LEU A 165 4.37 -2.87 6.09
C LEU A 165 3.28 -3.07 7.15
N GLN A 166 3.02 -2.06 7.98
CA GLN A 166 1.92 -2.09 8.95
C GLN A 166 0.57 -2.24 8.26
N LYS A 167 0.32 -1.48 7.20
CA LYS A 167 -0.92 -1.56 6.42
C LYS A 167 -1.13 -2.95 5.81
N ILE A 168 -0.06 -3.61 5.36
CA ILE A 168 -0.11 -4.99 4.86
C ILE A 168 -0.46 -5.97 6.00
N ILE A 169 0.16 -5.82 7.18
CA ILE A 169 -0.17 -6.65 8.35
C ILE A 169 -1.65 -6.52 8.70
N ASP A 170 -2.15 -5.28 8.80
CA ASP A 170 -3.54 -4.98 9.12
C ASP A 170 -4.49 -5.54 8.05
N SER A 171 -4.11 -5.43 6.77
CA SER A 171 -4.88 -5.99 5.65
C SER A 171 -4.93 -7.52 5.71
N LEU A 172 -3.82 -8.17 6.03
CA LEU A 172 -3.79 -9.63 6.20
C LEU A 172 -4.59 -10.09 7.43
N GLU A 173 -4.72 -9.25 8.47
CA GLU A 173 -5.54 -9.57 9.65
C GLU A 173 -7.02 -9.52 9.29
N ILE A 174 -7.45 -8.44 8.63
CA ILE A 174 -8.81 -8.31 8.10
C ILE A 174 -9.13 -9.45 7.12
N TYR A 175 -8.19 -9.83 6.27
CA TYR A 175 -8.34 -10.96 5.34
C TYR A 175 -8.61 -12.28 6.08
N GLN A 176 -7.83 -12.58 7.12
CA GLN A 176 -7.99 -13.81 7.91
C GLN A 176 -9.32 -13.89 8.64
N ASP A 177 -9.83 -12.77 9.11
CA ASP A 177 -11.12 -12.67 9.81
C ASP A 177 -12.30 -12.79 8.85
N ARG A 178 -12.19 -12.20 7.66
CA ARG A 178 -13.28 -12.12 6.68
C ARG A 178 -13.32 -13.27 5.68
N ILE A 179 -12.26 -14.09 5.61
CA ILE A 179 -12.28 -15.31 4.79
C ILE A 179 -13.19 -16.37 5.44
N LEU A 180 -14.49 -16.29 5.15
CA LEU A 180 -15.52 -17.21 5.64
C LEU A 180 -16.17 -17.93 4.44
N PHE A 181 -15.74 -19.18 4.27
CA PHE A 181 -16.07 -20.20 3.27
C PHE A 181 -15.70 -19.88 1.82
#